data_AF-A0A939C4U3-F1
#
_entry.id   AF-A0A939C4U3-F1
#
_cell.length_a   1.000
_cell.length_b   1.000
_cell.length_c   1.000
_cell.angle_alpha   90.00
_cell.angle_beta   90.00
_cell.angle_gamma   90.00
#
_symmetry.space_group_name_H-M   'P 1'
#
loop_
_entity.id
_entity.type
_entity.pdbx_description
1 polymer ?
#
loop_
_entity_poly.entity_id
_entity_poly.type
_entity_poly.pdbx_seq_one_letter_code
_entity_poly.pdbx_strand_id
1 'polypeptide(L)'
;MQMVNRKGQEAAPFELLIAVIVMGFVIVIGTYAINNMHWEQCKRDTEKGLNNLKNSLESITTAGSVANINFRLSGCFDPNDEIIWIEDETGVERCVALGAGSKPLCPILKYANKDFSLRVPLNIPASTVFPSEPGLKCPERPGTYLVDFEDKEMEKQGDYLLINGSSGNEAITTICAYRRES
;
A
#
# COMPACT_ATOMS: atom_id res chain seq x y z
N MET A 1 12.91 69.69 36.15
CA MET A 1 13.02 69.40 34.70
C MET A 1 13.71 68.04 34.56
N GLN A 2 12.94 66.95 34.52
CA GLN A 2 13.48 65.59 34.44
C GLN A 2 13.74 65.24 32.97
N MET A 3 15.01 64.98 32.63
CA MET A 3 15.37 64.41 31.34
C MET A 3 15.00 62.93 31.34
N VAL A 4 13.93 62.58 30.64
CA VAL A 4 13.59 61.18 30.35
C VAL A 4 14.64 60.65 29.37
N ASN A 5 15.58 59.86 29.90
CA ASN A 5 16.62 59.20 29.13
C ASN A 5 15.99 58.19 28.17
N ARG A 6 15.89 58.58 26.89
CA ARG A 6 15.26 57.83 25.79
C ARG A 6 16.10 56.67 25.24
N LYS A 7 17.18 56.25 25.91
CA LYS A 7 18.08 55.19 25.41
C LYS A 7 17.69 53.74 25.79
N GLY A 8 16.62 53.54 26.55
CA GLY A 8 16.16 52.21 26.99
C GLY A 8 14.93 51.65 26.26
N GLN A 9 14.31 52.41 25.35
CA GLN A 9 13.06 52.01 24.67
C GLN A 9 13.27 51.38 23.29
N GLU A 10 14.51 51.33 22.77
CA GLU A 10 14.81 50.72 21.46
C GLU A 10 15.22 49.24 21.54
N ALA A 11 15.68 48.76 22.70
CA ALA A 11 16.08 47.36 22.87
C ALA A 11 14.89 46.39 22.91
N ALA A 12 13.81 46.76 23.60
CA ALA A 12 12.60 45.94 23.71
C ALA A 12 11.93 45.63 22.35
N PRO A 13 11.73 46.58 21.42
CA PRO A 13 11.17 46.26 20.10
C PRO A 13 12.15 45.47 19.23
N PHE A 14 13.47 45.66 19.39
CA PHE A 14 14.48 44.90 18.63
C PHE A 14 14.55 43.44 19.07
N GLU A 15 14.55 43.17 20.38
CA GLU A 15 14.51 41.81 20.93
C GLU A 15 13.21 41.09 20.55
N LEU A 16 12.07 41.79 20.59
CA LEU A 16 10.80 41.25 20.12
C LEU A 16 10.85 40.87 18.63
N LEU A 17 11.46 41.71 17.80
CA LEU A 17 11.56 41.48 16.36
C LEU A 17 12.45 40.26 16.03
N ILE A 18 13.57 40.10 16.75
CA ILE A 18 14.40 38.89 16.65
C ILE A 18 13.62 37.66 17.10
N ALA A 19 12.92 37.72 18.23
CA ALA A 19 12.13 36.60 18.73
C ALA A 19 11.03 36.16 17.73
N VAL A 20 10.36 37.12 17.09
CA VAL A 20 9.35 36.85 16.05
C VAL A 20 9.99 36.21 14.80
N ILE A 21 11.14 36.71 14.36
CA ILE A 21 11.86 36.11 13.22
C ILE A 21 12.25 34.65 13.55
N VAL A 22 12.85 34.41 14.73
CA VAL A 22 13.28 33.07 15.14
C VAL A 22 12.09 32.12 15.28
N MET A 23 10.99 32.54 15.93
CA MET A 23 9.78 31.71 16.01
C MET A 23 9.18 31.44 14.62
N GLY A 24 9.19 32.41 13.71
CA GLY A 24 8.76 32.23 12.32
C GLY A 24 9.55 31.13 11.61
N PHE A 25 10.89 31.16 11.71
CA PHE A 25 11.74 30.12 11.14
C PHE A 25 11.48 28.75 11.74
N VAL A 26 11.32 28.65 13.07
CA VAL A 26 11.03 27.38 13.75
C VAL A 26 9.70 26.80 13.29
N ILE A 27 8.66 27.63 13.14
CA ILE A 27 7.35 27.18 12.65
C ILE A 27 7.46 26.66 11.23
N VAL A 28 8.14 27.38 10.33
CA VAL A 28 8.30 26.97 8.92
C VAL A 28 9.08 25.66 8.79
N ILE A 29 10.18 25.51 9.53
CA ILE A 29 10.97 24.27 9.51
C ILE A 29 10.17 23.13 10.15
N GLY A 30 9.46 23.41 11.25
CA GLY A 30 8.63 22.44 11.94
C GLY A 30 7.51 21.88 11.07
N THR A 31 6.79 22.74 10.33
CA THR A 31 5.72 22.29 9.43
C THR A 31 6.25 21.48 8.26
N TYR A 32 7.39 21.88 7.68
CA TYR A 32 8.04 21.10 6.61
C TYR A 32 8.45 19.71 7.09
N ALA A 33 9.04 19.61 8.29
CA ALA A 33 9.43 18.33 8.87
C ALA A 33 8.22 17.41 9.15
N ILE A 34 7.13 17.96 9.69
CA ILE A 34 5.90 17.20 9.97
C ILE A 34 5.29 16.64 8.67
N ASN A 35 5.23 17.44 7.61
CA ASN A 35 4.68 17.00 6.33
C ASN A 35 5.49 15.85 5.72
N ASN A 36 6.82 15.94 5.74
CA ASN A 36 7.68 14.86 5.27
C ASN A 36 7.53 13.59 6.12
N MET A 37 7.42 13.74 7.44
CA MET A 37 7.20 12.60 8.33
C MET A 37 5.86 11.91 8.05
N HIS A 38 4.79 12.68 7.85
CA HIS A 38 3.47 12.15 7.51
C HIS A 38 3.52 11.37 6.19
N TRP A 39 4.20 11.92 5.17
CA TRP A 39 4.36 11.25 3.88
C TRP A 39 5.10 9.91 3.98
N GLU A 40 6.21 9.89 4.71
CA GLU A 40 6.97 8.65 4.92
C GLU A 40 6.20 7.63 5.76
N GLN A 41 5.42 8.08 6.74
CA GLN A 41 4.52 7.21 7.49
C GLN A 41 3.47 6.56 6.58
N CYS A 42 2.86 7.35 5.69
CA CYS A 42 1.87 6.86 4.73
C CYS A 42 2.44 5.78 3.80
N LYS A 43 3.65 5.99 3.25
CA LYS A 43 4.32 4.96 2.43
C LYS A 43 4.54 3.66 3.20
N ARG A 44 5.01 3.76 4.45
CA ARG A 44 5.27 2.59 5.30
C ARG A 44 4.00 1.82 5.62
N ASP A 45 2.91 2.53 5.91
CA ASP A 45 1.62 1.90 6.21
C ASP A 45 1.03 1.22 4.95
N THR A 46 1.14 1.84 3.78
CA THR A 46 0.78 1.21 2.50
C THR A 46 1.63 -0.01 2.20
N GLU A 47 2.96 0.08 2.36
CA GLU A 47 3.88 -1.05 2.19
C GLU A 47 3.55 -2.20 3.16
N LYS A 48 3.24 -1.89 4.41
CA LYS A 48 2.82 -2.88 5.40
C LYS A 48 1.50 -3.55 5.00
N GLY A 49 0.52 -2.78 4.52
CA GLY A 49 -0.75 -3.30 4.01
C GLY A 49 -0.54 -4.27 2.84
N LEU A 50 0.27 -3.89 1.86
CA LEU A 50 0.59 -4.71 0.69
C LEU A 50 1.37 -5.97 1.07
N ASN A 51 2.31 -5.88 2.00
CA ASN A 51 3.03 -7.04 2.52
C ASN A 51 2.10 -8.01 3.28
N ASN A 52 1.10 -7.51 4.00
CA ASN A 52 0.11 -8.38 4.65
C ASN A 52 -0.75 -9.12 3.62
N LEU A 53 -1.18 -8.43 2.56
CA LEU A 53 -1.91 -9.05 1.45
C LEU A 53 -1.05 -10.11 0.74
N LYS A 54 0.19 -9.77 0.41
CA LYS A 54 1.19 -10.70 -0.14
C LYS A 54 1.32 -11.96 0.71
N ASN A 55 1.58 -11.81 2.01
CA ASN A 55 1.80 -12.95 2.91
C ASN A 55 0.56 -13.86 2.95
N SER A 56 -0.63 -13.26 2.86
CA SER A 56 -1.89 -14.00 2.84
C SER A 56 -2.07 -14.77 1.54
N LEU A 57 -1.80 -14.15 0.39
CA LEU A 57 -1.83 -14.82 -0.91
C LEU A 57 -0.84 -15.99 -0.96
N GLU A 58 0.40 -15.75 -0.53
CA GLU A 58 1.47 -16.76 -0.51
C GLU A 58 1.18 -17.92 0.44
N SER A 59 0.63 -17.63 1.61
CA SER A 59 0.25 -18.65 2.59
C SER A 59 -0.79 -19.61 2.03
N ILE A 60 -1.74 -19.12 1.25
CA ILE A 60 -2.85 -19.92 0.72
C ILE A 60 -2.38 -20.81 -0.42
N THR A 61 -1.49 -20.30 -1.26
CA THR A 61 -0.83 -21.11 -2.29
C THR A 61 0.02 -22.24 -1.71
N THR A 62 0.72 -21.99 -0.60
CA THR A 62 1.68 -22.96 -0.04
C THR A 62 1.03 -23.95 0.93
N ALA A 63 0.17 -23.46 1.83
CA ALA A 63 -0.44 -24.27 2.89
C ALA A 63 -1.80 -24.87 2.50
N GLY A 64 -2.38 -24.45 1.36
CA GLY A 64 -3.71 -24.89 0.91
C GLY A 64 -4.84 -24.47 1.86
N SER A 65 -4.60 -23.52 2.76
CA SER A 65 -5.54 -23.09 3.79
C SER A 65 -6.46 -21.97 3.30
N VAL A 66 -7.60 -21.81 3.97
CA VAL A 66 -8.49 -20.66 3.82
C VAL A 66 -7.95 -19.50 4.67
N ALA A 67 -7.93 -18.27 4.14
CA ALA A 67 -7.60 -17.08 4.93
C ALA A 67 -8.71 -16.04 4.86
N ASN A 68 -9.01 -15.41 6.00
CA ASN A 68 -9.83 -14.21 6.05
C ASN A 68 -8.90 -13.02 6.22
N ILE A 69 -9.00 -12.03 5.33
CA ILE A 69 -8.19 -10.82 5.39
C ILE A 69 -9.10 -9.60 5.39
N ASN A 70 -8.78 -8.63 6.24
CA ASN A 70 -9.29 -7.27 6.12
C ASN A 70 -8.17 -6.46 5.48
N PHE A 71 -8.33 -6.14 4.20
CA PHE A 71 -7.35 -5.36 3.47
C PHE A 71 -7.86 -3.94 3.28
N ARG A 72 -7.28 -3.01 4.02
CA ARG A 72 -7.57 -1.58 3.96
C ARG A 72 -6.25 -0.83 4.00
N LEU A 73 -6.08 0.12 3.09
CA LEU A 73 -4.96 1.04 3.13
C LEU A 73 -5.24 2.16 4.14
N SER A 74 -4.19 2.87 4.56
CA SER A 74 -4.23 3.84 5.65
C SER A 74 -5.05 5.11 5.38
N GLY A 75 -5.74 5.20 4.22
CA GLY A 75 -6.54 6.37 3.82
C GLY A 75 -5.70 7.65 3.63
N CYS A 76 -4.38 7.49 3.55
CA CYS A 76 -3.43 8.58 3.39
C CYS A 76 -3.48 9.25 2.01
N PHE A 77 -3.87 8.48 1.00
CA PHE A 77 -3.97 8.92 -0.39
C PHE A 77 -5.45 8.93 -0.78
N ASP A 78 -5.78 9.68 -1.84
CA ASP A 78 -7.15 9.70 -2.36
C ASP A 78 -7.55 8.28 -2.81
N PRO A 79 -8.58 7.67 -2.22
CA PRO A 79 -9.00 6.31 -2.57
C PRO A 79 -9.33 6.15 -4.05
N ASN A 80 -9.72 7.22 -4.73
CA ASN A 80 -10.06 7.19 -6.17
C ASN A 80 -8.82 7.12 -7.07
N ASP A 81 -7.64 7.47 -6.54
CA ASP A 81 -6.37 7.44 -7.26
C ASP A 81 -5.54 6.20 -6.92
N GLU A 82 -5.97 5.39 -5.94
CA GLU A 82 -5.27 4.19 -5.51
C GLU A 82 -5.64 2.98 -6.37
N ILE A 83 -4.66 2.43 -7.07
CA ILE A 83 -4.86 1.25 -7.91
C ILE A 83 -3.92 0.14 -7.43
N ILE A 84 -4.46 -1.06 -7.24
CA ILE A 84 -3.73 -2.26 -6.84
C ILE A 84 -4.00 -3.36 -7.86
N TRP A 85 -2.97 -4.02 -8.36
CA TRP A 85 -3.13 -5.18 -9.24
C TRP A 85 -1.92 -6.10 -9.20
N ILE A 86 -2.14 -7.34 -9.61
CA ILE A 86 -1.08 -8.32 -9.84
C ILE A 86 -0.75 -8.29 -11.33
N GLU A 87 0.54 -8.31 -11.63
CA GLU A 87 1.05 -8.39 -13.00
C GLU A 87 2.30 -9.25 -13.01
N ASP A 88 2.54 -9.95 -14.11
CA ASP A 88 3.77 -10.72 -14.28
C ASP A 88 4.89 -9.84 -14.82
N GLU A 89 5.98 -9.74 -14.08
CA GLU A 89 7.22 -9.12 -14.55
C GLU A 89 8.07 -10.16 -15.27
N THR A 90 8.61 -9.79 -16.44
CA THR A 90 9.45 -10.66 -17.26
C THR A 90 10.92 -10.27 -17.16
N GLY A 91 11.79 -11.28 -17.17
CA GLY A 91 13.24 -11.11 -17.15
C GLY A 91 13.85 -11.43 -15.79
N VAL A 92 14.85 -12.31 -15.82
CA VAL A 92 15.57 -12.80 -14.64
C VAL A 92 16.16 -11.67 -13.81
N GLU A 93 16.79 -10.69 -14.46
CA GLU A 93 17.41 -9.54 -13.78
C GLU A 93 16.38 -8.70 -13.00
N ARG A 94 15.18 -8.52 -13.55
CA ARG A 94 14.11 -7.74 -12.90
C ARG A 94 13.53 -8.48 -11.71
N CYS A 95 13.29 -9.78 -11.87
CA CYS A 95 12.82 -10.62 -10.78
C CYS A 95 13.83 -10.69 -9.63
N VAL A 96 15.13 -10.78 -9.94
CA VAL A 96 16.19 -10.73 -8.92
C VAL A 96 16.25 -9.36 -8.24
N ALA A 97 16.19 -8.26 -9.00
CA ALA A 97 16.20 -6.91 -8.45
C ALA A 97 15.00 -6.62 -7.53
N LEU A 98 13.85 -7.24 -7.81
CA LEU A 98 12.65 -7.14 -6.98
C LEU A 98 12.66 -8.12 -5.80
N GLY A 99 13.61 -9.05 -5.71
CA GLY A 99 13.71 -10.03 -4.63
C GLY A 99 12.84 -11.29 -4.82
N ALA A 100 12.31 -11.54 -6.03
CA ALA A 100 11.54 -12.75 -6.35
C ALA A 100 12.42 -13.98 -6.71
N GLY A 101 13.74 -13.79 -6.78
CA GLY A 101 14.72 -14.82 -7.13
C GLY A 101 14.98 -14.93 -8.65
N SER A 102 15.81 -15.91 -9.02
CA SER A 102 16.25 -16.12 -10.42
C SER A 102 15.22 -16.92 -11.21
N LYS A 103 14.12 -16.26 -11.60
CA LYS A 103 13.04 -16.83 -12.42
C LYS A 103 12.84 -15.98 -13.68
N PRO A 104 12.49 -16.57 -14.83
CA PRO A 104 12.27 -15.80 -16.06
C PRO A 104 11.01 -14.92 -16.00
N LEU A 105 10.07 -15.26 -15.12
CA LEU A 105 8.83 -14.54 -14.90
C LEU A 105 8.45 -14.65 -13.41
N CYS A 106 7.99 -13.54 -12.83
CA CYS A 106 7.58 -13.45 -11.44
C CYS A 106 6.33 -12.59 -11.28
N PRO A 107 5.28 -13.08 -10.60
CA PRO A 107 4.13 -12.27 -10.25
C PRO A 107 4.52 -11.16 -9.26
N ILE A 108 4.04 -9.95 -9.50
CA ILE A 108 4.30 -8.79 -8.66
C ILE A 108 2.99 -8.08 -8.30
N LEU A 109 2.82 -7.79 -7.02
CA LEU A 109 1.75 -6.94 -6.51
C LEU A 109 2.17 -5.49 -6.68
N LYS A 110 1.50 -4.78 -7.58
CA LYS A 110 1.70 -3.36 -7.84
C LYS A 110 0.67 -2.55 -7.06
N TYR A 111 1.15 -1.44 -6.51
CA TYR A 111 0.34 -0.33 -6.03
C TYR A 111 0.79 0.92 -6.75
N ALA A 112 -0.16 1.72 -7.22
CA ALA A 112 0.13 3.02 -7.79
C ALA A 112 -0.92 4.04 -7.36
N ASN A 113 -0.46 5.27 -7.13
CA ASN A 113 -1.27 6.47 -7.08
C ASN A 113 -0.57 7.58 -7.87
N LYS A 114 -1.10 8.81 -7.84
CA LYS A 114 -0.54 9.95 -8.57
C LYS A 114 0.90 10.33 -8.18
N ASP A 115 1.29 10.07 -6.94
CA ASP A 115 2.54 10.58 -6.35
C ASP A 115 3.58 9.49 -6.07
N PHE A 116 3.15 8.23 -5.97
CA PHE A 116 3.94 7.12 -5.49
C PHE A 116 3.48 5.79 -6.10
N SER A 117 4.45 4.89 -6.32
CA SER A 117 4.19 3.52 -6.74
C SER A 117 5.07 2.55 -5.97
N LEU A 118 4.51 1.40 -5.61
CA LEU A 118 5.23 0.31 -4.96
C LEU A 118 5.09 -0.97 -5.77
N ARG A 119 6.14 -1.78 -5.78
CA ARG A 119 6.16 -3.13 -6.39
C ARG A 119 6.62 -4.11 -5.34
N VAL A 120 5.77 -5.08 -5.02
CA VAL A 120 6.06 -6.11 -4.03
C VAL A 120 6.10 -7.46 -4.75
N PRO A 121 7.21 -8.22 -4.72
CA PRO A 121 7.28 -9.52 -5.36
C PRO A 121 6.35 -10.51 -4.66
N LEU A 122 5.65 -11.35 -5.42
CA LEU A 122 4.87 -12.46 -4.89
C LEU A 122 5.60 -13.78 -5.18
N ASN A 123 5.70 -14.63 -4.16
CA ASN A 123 6.22 -15.98 -4.26
C ASN A 123 5.09 -16.99 -4.50
N ILE A 124 4.30 -16.74 -5.54
CA ILE A 124 3.26 -17.65 -6.03
C ILE A 124 3.66 -18.17 -7.42
N PRO A 125 3.12 -19.30 -7.88
CA PRO A 125 3.33 -19.75 -9.25
C PRO A 125 2.87 -18.69 -10.26
N ALA A 126 3.62 -18.50 -11.32
CA ALA A 126 3.22 -17.63 -12.44
C ALA A 126 1.92 -18.07 -13.12
N SER A 127 1.62 -19.37 -13.08
CA SER A 127 0.35 -19.93 -13.57
C SER A 127 -0.79 -19.77 -12.55
N THR A 128 -0.72 -18.78 -11.66
CA THR A 128 -1.81 -18.49 -10.73
C THR A 128 -2.88 -17.67 -11.45
N VAL A 129 -4.14 -18.05 -11.30
CA VAL A 129 -5.29 -17.36 -11.89
C VAL A 129 -6.25 -16.92 -10.79
N PHE A 130 -6.82 -15.73 -10.96
CA PHE A 130 -7.84 -15.14 -10.11
C PHE A 130 -9.17 -15.03 -10.87
N PRO A 131 -10.09 -16.01 -10.74
CA PRO A 131 -11.34 -15.96 -11.48
C PRO A 131 -12.21 -14.77 -11.05
N SER A 132 -12.78 -14.06 -12.01
CA SER A 132 -13.79 -13.00 -11.80
C SER A 132 -15.22 -13.54 -11.70
N GLU A 133 -15.47 -14.74 -12.22
CA GLU A 133 -16.79 -15.37 -12.26
C GLU A 133 -16.83 -16.71 -11.51
N PRO A 134 -17.97 -17.08 -10.91
CA PRO A 134 -18.14 -18.37 -10.26
C PRO A 134 -17.93 -19.53 -11.24
N GLY A 135 -17.28 -20.59 -10.78
CA GLY A 135 -17.01 -21.78 -11.58
C GLY A 135 -16.80 -23.02 -10.73
N LEU A 136 -16.34 -24.10 -11.37
CA LEU A 136 -16.16 -25.39 -10.70
C LEU A 136 -15.17 -25.32 -9.51
N LYS A 137 -14.08 -24.54 -9.67
CA LYS A 137 -13.05 -24.38 -8.64
C LYS A 137 -13.38 -23.30 -7.61
N CYS A 138 -14.12 -22.27 -8.02
CA CYS A 138 -14.54 -21.15 -7.20
C CYS A 138 -16.08 -21.06 -7.23
N PRO A 139 -16.80 -21.89 -6.45
CA PRO A 139 -18.25 -21.89 -6.47
C PRO A 139 -18.81 -20.57 -5.90
N GLU A 140 -20.04 -20.23 -6.28
CA GLU A 140 -20.70 -19.05 -5.73
C GLU A 140 -20.87 -19.18 -4.20
N ARG A 141 -20.75 -18.05 -3.50
CA ARG A 141 -20.86 -17.97 -2.05
C ARG A 141 -21.81 -16.83 -1.67
N PRO A 142 -22.83 -17.08 -0.83
CA PRO A 142 -23.80 -16.05 -0.44
C PRO A 142 -23.13 -14.82 0.20
N GLY A 143 -23.51 -13.62 -0.24
CA GLY A 143 -23.02 -12.35 0.29
C GLY A 143 -21.57 -12.02 -0.08
N THR A 144 -21.04 -12.65 -1.14
CA THR A 144 -19.70 -12.38 -1.64
C THR A 144 -19.65 -12.43 -3.17
N TYR A 145 -18.70 -11.70 -3.75
CA TYR A 145 -18.38 -11.78 -5.17
C TYR A 145 -16.88 -12.05 -5.36
N LEU A 146 -16.53 -12.63 -6.50
CA LEU A 146 -15.14 -12.92 -6.83
C LEU A 146 -14.43 -11.67 -7.34
N VAL A 147 -13.17 -11.51 -6.92
CA VAL A 147 -12.31 -10.39 -7.30
C VAL A 147 -11.13 -10.91 -8.11
N ASP A 148 -10.98 -10.38 -9.32
CA ASP A 148 -9.79 -10.60 -10.13
C ASP A 148 -8.70 -9.63 -9.68
N PHE A 149 -7.60 -10.17 -9.15
CA PHE A 149 -6.46 -9.37 -8.72
C PHE A 149 -5.62 -8.84 -9.88
N GLU A 150 -5.78 -9.34 -11.10
CA GLU A 150 -5.11 -8.84 -12.31
C GLU A 150 -5.85 -7.65 -12.94
N ASP A 151 -7.16 -7.52 -12.71
CA ASP A 151 -7.96 -6.40 -13.21
C ASP A 151 -7.63 -5.09 -12.49
N LYS A 152 -7.18 -4.08 -13.23
CA LYS A 152 -6.79 -2.77 -12.68
C LYS A 152 -7.99 -1.91 -12.30
N GLU A 153 -9.16 -2.15 -12.87
CA GLU A 153 -10.34 -1.30 -12.69
C GLU A 153 -11.15 -1.70 -11.45
N MET A 154 -10.84 -2.84 -10.85
CA MET A 154 -11.58 -3.37 -9.72
C MET A 154 -11.11 -2.81 -8.38
N GLU A 155 -12.03 -2.32 -7.56
CA GLU A 155 -11.71 -1.88 -6.20
C GLU A 155 -11.27 -3.06 -5.32
N LYS A 156 -10.05 -2.97 -4.78
CA LYS A 156 -9.40 -4.06 -4.04
C LYS A 156 -9.33 -3.88 -2.53
N GLN A 157 -9.98 -2.86 -1.98
CA GLN A 157 -10.04 -2.64 -0.54
C GLN A 157 -11.31 -3.25 0.05
N GLY A 158 -11.19 -4.07 1.10
CA GLY A 158 -12.33 -4.73 1.71
C GLY A 158 -12.00 -5.95 2.54
N ASP A 159 -13.05 -6.66 2.93
CA ASP A 159 -12.97 -7.92 3.65
C ASP A 159 -13.03 -9.08 2.65
N TYR A 160 -11.97 -9.89 2.62
CA TYR A 160 -11.84 -11.02 1.71
C TYR A 160 -11.80 -12.35 2.45
N LEU A 161 -12.39 -13.35 1.81
CA LEU A 161 -12.18 -14.76 2.05
C LEU A 161 -11.38 -15.31 0.87
N LEU A 162 -10.12 -15.62 1.11
CA LEU A 162 -9.22 -16.19 0.12
C LEU A 162 -9.17 -17.72 0.27
N ILE A 163 -9.31 -18.44 -0.83
CA ILE A 163 -9.35 -19.91 -0.86
C ILE A 163 -8.49 -20.43 -2.00
N ASN A 164 -7.66 -21.43 -1.73
CA ASN A 164 -6.99 -22.18 -2.79
C ASN A 164 -8.00 -23.15 -3.42
N GLY A 165 -8.42 -22.85 -4.66
CA GLY A 165 -9.34 -23.69 -5.44
C GLY A 165 -8.63 -24.77 -6.25
N SER A 166 -7.29 -24.82 -6.20
CA SER A 166 -6.50 -25.82 -6.93
C SER A 166 -6.47 -27.15 -6.20
N SER A 167 -6.52 -28.25 -6.95
CA SER A 167 -6.13 -29.55 -6.41
C SER A 167 -4.60 -29.71 -6.43
N GLY A 168 -4.04 -30.49 -5.49
CA GLY A 168 -2.58 -30.59 -5.30
C GLY A 168 -1.75 -31.10 -6.49
N ASN A 169 -2.39 -31.57 -7.57
CA ASN A 169 -1.75 -32.06 -8.78
C ASN A 169 -1.97 -31.14 -10.01
N GLU A 170 -2.59 -29.98 -9.84
CA GLU A 170 -2.87 -29.08 -10.96
C GLU A 170 -1.66 -28.22 -11.33
N ALA A 171 -1.40 -28.09 -12.63
CA ALA A 171 -0.34 -27.23 -13.16
C ALA A 171 -0.68 -25.73 -13.06
N ILE A 172 -1.96 -25.40 -12.89
CA ILE A 172 -2.49 -24.04 -12.81
C ILE A 172 -3.06 -23.87 -11.41
N THR A 173 -2.50 -22.92 -10.66
CA THR A 173 -3.00 -22.58 -9.33
C THR A 173 -4.20 -21.63 -9.50
N THR A 174 -5.30 -21.91 -8.83
CA THR A 174 -6.49 -21.05 -8.83
C THR A 174 -6.71 -20.53 -7.41
N ILE A 175 -6.68 -19.21 -7.24
CA ILE A 175 -7.00 -18.56 -5.97
C ILE A 175 -8.36 -17.89 -6.12
N CYS A 176 -9.33 -18.33 -5.32
CA CYS A 176 -10.65 -17.72 -5.24
C CYS A 176 -10.62 -16.60 -4.21
N ALA A 177 -10.74 -15.36 -4.67
CA ALA A 177 -10.76 -14.19 -3.81
C ALA A 177 -12.17 -13.64 -3.64
N TYR A 178 -12.87 -14.07 -2.60
CA TYR A 178 -14.25 -13.63 -2.35
C TYR A 178 -14.25 -12.35 -1.52
N ARG A 179 -14.67 -11.23 -2.09
CA ARG A 179 -14.92 -9.99 -1.34
C ARG A 179 -16.34 -10.00 -0.78
N ARG A 180 -16.50 -9.63 0.48
CA ARG A 180 -17.83 -9.48 1.11
C ARG A 180 -18.50 -8.21 0.60
N GLU A 181 -19.80 -8.31 0.34
CA GLU A 181 -20.65 -7.13 0.11
C GLU A 181 -20.70 -6.33 1.42
N SER A 182 -20.32 -5.05 1.33
CA SER A 182 -20.30 -4.10 2.45
C SER A 182 -21.61 -3.35 2.60
#